data_AF-A0A944C6N6-F1
#
_entry.id   AF-A0A944C6N6-F1
#
_cell.length_a   1.000
_cell.length_b   1.000
_cell.length_c   1.000
_cell.angle_alpha   90.00
_cell.angle_beta   90.00
_cell.angle_gamma   90.00
#
_symmetry.space_group_name_H-M   'P 1'
#
loop_
_entity.id
_entity.type
_entity.pdbx_description
1 polymer ?
#
loop_
_entity_poly.entity_id
_entity_poly.type
_entity_poly.pdbx_seq_one_letter_code
_entity_poly.pdbx_strand_id
1 'polypeptide(L)'
;MRARHAQGSAPARPSAGPLALAAIGAWAAAVLAEELSWHLYAAGLQAGAQGRAVAVASLGALAAGLLMGAASAWRLRRGLPAWRVAPLLMACAAVLACGMLSWQVLAQDNALLQRQLEQGPVQLELAGDPSPRASGQVSAALWQGDRRKVSLRVLWPHDSQPPAAGHVVLAGGRLLPLKTDDAGRSCHQQGYAGTLVVSQWEERGCATGLRGLVTPLRDASMERIGQLGGDAAGLLGGILLGNKTLYSGTELEQDFRVTGLAHLMAVSGTHLAVVSLIAGWLLGRTKMERGRRSVLLALLL
;
A
#
# COMPACT_ATOMS: atom_id res chain seq x y z
N MET A 1 2.62 -23.11 -70.21
CA MET A 1 3.54 -23.32 -69.07
C MET A 1 3.18 -22.32 -67.98
N ARG A 2 2.40 -22.72 -66.96
CA ARG A 2 2.05 -21.87 -65.80
C ARG A 2 2.69 -22.51 -64.57
N ALA A 3 3.66 -21.82 -63.97
CA ALA A 3 4.34 -22.25 -62.76
C ALA A 3 3.36 -22.27 -61.58
N ARG A 4 3.18 -23.44 -60.95
CA ARG A 4 2.51 -23.54 -59.65
C ARG A 4 3.52 -23.09 -58.58
N HIS A 5 3.28 -21.93 -57.98
CA HIS A 5 3.99 -21.53 -56.77
C HIS A 5 3.65 -22.53 -55.65
N ALA A 6 4.68 -23.20 -55.12
CA ALA A 6 4.58 -23.97 -53.90
C ALA A 6 4.30 -23.00 -52.74
N GLN A 7 3.11 -23.08 -52.14
CA GLN A 7 2.82 -22.41 -50.88
C GLN A 7 3.70 -23.03 -49.80
N GLY A 8 4.78 -22.33 -49.42
CA GLY A 8 5.58 -22.69 -48.25
C GLY A 8 4.71 -22.61 -47.00
N SER A 9 4.63 -23.71 -46.25
CA SER A 9 4.00 -23.74 -44.93
C SER A 9 4.71 -22.73 -44.04
N ALA A 10 4.03 -21.62 -43.70
CA ALA A 10 4.56 -20.65 -42.74
C ALA A 10 4.89 -21.36 -41.41
N PRO A 11 6.02 -21.04 -40.75
CA PRO A 11 6.34 -21.63 -39.45
C PRO A 11 5.20 -21.35 -38.47
N ALA A 12 4.75 -22.39 -37.76
CA ALA A 12 3.68 -22.28 -36.77
C ALA A 12 4.03 -21.16 -35.78
N ARG A 13 3.18 -20.13 -35.71
CA ARG A 13 3.35 -19.04 -34.73
C ARG A 13 3.41 -19.68 -33.33
N PRO A 14 4.35 -19.31 -32.45
CA PRO A 14 4.38 -19.82 -31.09
C PRO A 14 3.07 -19.41 -30.39
N SER A 15 2.09 -20.32 -30.39
CA SER A 15 0.84 -20.17 -29.66
C SER A 15 1.20 -20.09 -28.19
N ALA A 16 0.94 -18.94 -27.54
CA ALA A 16 1.05 -18.67 -26.09
C ALA A 16 1.54 -19.89 -25.29
N GLY A 17 2.83 -20.19 -25.42
CA GLY A 17 3.37 -21.53 -25.25
C GLY A 17 3.39 -21.97 -23.79
N PRO A 18 4.16 -23.01 -23.43
CA PRO A 18 4.37 -23.42 -22.03
C PRO A 18 4.66 -22.27 -21.04
N LEU A 19 5.14 -21.11 -21.51
CA LEU A 19 5.28 -19.88 -20.73
C LEU A 19 3.94 -19.30 -20.20
N ALA A 20 2.86 -19.34 -20.97
CA ALA A 20 1.55 -18.86 -20.50
C ALA A 20 0.99 -19.76 -19.39
N LEU A 21 1.14 -21.08 -19.55
CA LEU A 21 0.77 -22.04 -18.50
C LEU A 21 1.66 -21.89 -17.26
N ALA A 22 2.95 -21.62 -17.43
CA ALA A 22 3.85 -21.34 -16.32
C ALA A 22 3.48 -20.04 -15.60
N ALA A 23 3.09 -18.99 -16.34
CA ALA A 23 2.63 -17.72 -15.75
C ALA A 23 1.33 -17.89 -14.95
N ILE A 24 0.34 -18.61 -15.51
CA ILE A 24 -0.91 -18.93 -14.80
C ILE A 24 -0.62 -19.78 -13.56
N GLY A 25 0.26 -20.78 -13.68
CA GLY A 25 0.67 -21.63 -12.56
C GLY A 25 1.37 -20.85 -11.45
N ALA A 26 2.29 -19.94 -11.81
CA ALA A 26 2.98 -19.08 -10.86
C ALA A 26 2.02 -18.10 -10.17
N TRP A 27 1.06 -17.53 -10.91
CA TRP A 27 0.04 -16.65 -10.34
C TRP A 27 -0.90 -17.41 -9.39
N ALA A 28 -1.40 -18.59 -9.79
CA ALA A 28 -2.23 -19.44 -8.95
C ALA A 28 -1.47 -19.88 -7.68
N ALA A 29 -0.18 -20.21 -7.80
CA ALA A 29 0.66 -20.51 -6.65
C ALA A 29 0.83 -19.32 -5.72
N ALA A 30 0.92 -18.09 -6.25
CA ALA A 30 1.04 -16.87 -5.43
C ALA A 30 -0.22 -16.61 -4.62
N VAL A 31 -1.38 -16.74 -5.27
CA VAL A 31 -2.68 -16.63 -4.60
C VAL A 31 -2.83 -17.72 -3.52
N LEU A 32 -2.50 -18.97 -3.83
CA LEU A 32 -2.55 -20.07 -2.86
C LEU A 32 -1.56 -19.87 -1.70
N ALA A 33 -0.36 -19.36 -1.97
CA ALA A 33 0.63 -19.07 -0.95
C ALA A 33 0.18 -17.95 -0.02
N GLU A 34 -0.43 -16.90 -0.56
CA GLU A 34 -1.03 -15.82 0.24
C GLU A 34 -2.15 -16.36 1.13
N GLU A 35 -3.09 -17.12 0.57
CA GLU A 35 -4.22 -17.69 1.31
C GLU A 35 -3.77 -18.68 2.39
N LEU A 36 -2.88 -19.62 2.05
CA LEU A 36 -2.34 -20.57 3.02
C LEU A 36 -1.63 -19.86 4.15
N SER A 37 -0.84 -18.84 3.84
CA SER A 37 -0.10 -18.10 4.85
C SER A 37 -1.03 -17.25 5.74
N TRP A 38 -2.10 -16.69 5.18
CA TRP A 38 -3.15 -16.02 5.95
C TRP A 38 -3.88 -16.98 6.88
N HIS A 39 -4.21 -18.19 6.43
CA HIS A 39 -4.82 -19.21 7.28
C HIS A 39 -3.87 -19.70 8.38
N LEU A 40 -2.57 -19.84 8.09
CA LEU A 40 -1.55 -20.16 9.09
C LEU A 40 -1.38 -19.02 10.11
N TYR A 41 -1.47 -17.76 9.67
CA TYR A 41 -1.55 -16.58 10.53
C TYR A 41 -2.74 -16.69 11.48
N ALA A 42 -3.92 -16.93 10.93
CA ALA A 42 -5.17 -17.01 11.69
C ALA A 42 -5.20 -18.18 12.68
N ALA A 43 -4.52 -19.28 12.36
CA ALA A 43 -4.35 -20.43 13.25
C ALA A 43 -3.35 -20.19 14.40
N GLY A 44 -2.70 -19.02 14.49
CA GLY A 44 -1.81 -18.66 15.60
C GLY A 44 -0.42 -19.33 15.55
N LEU A 45 -0.03 -19.92 14.42
CA LEU A 45 1.21 -20.69 14.28
C LEU A 45 2.49 -19.83 14.13
N GLN A 46 2.40 -18.51 14.33
CA GLN A 46 3.44 -17.57 13.90
C GLN A 46 4.53 -17.21 14.90
N ALA A 47 4.37 -17.50 16.19
CA ALA A 47 5.29 -16.96 17.20
C ALA A 47 6.36 -17.94 17.72
N GLY A 48 6.61 -19.07 17.06
CA GLY A 48 7.51 -20.10 17.61
C GLY A 48 8.26 -20.96 16.60
N ALA A 49 9.05 -21.90 17.13
CA ALA A 49 9.81 -22.90 16.37
C ALA A 49 8.98 -23.65 15.31
N GLN A 50 7.67 -23.71 15.51
CA GLN A 50 6.70 -24.35 14.61
C GLN A 50 6.56 -23.63 13.26
N GLY A 51 6.53 -22.28 13.22
CA GLY A 51 6.48 -21.52 11.96
C GLY A 51 7.78 -21.63 11.15
N ARG A 52 8.92 -21.78 11.83
CA ARG A 52 10.21 -22.10 11.21
C ARG A 52 10.23 -23.52 10.67
N ALA A 53 9.68 -24.48 11.43
CA ALA A 53 9.57 -25.87 11.00
C ALA A 53 8.69 -26.03 9.76
N VAL A 54 7.56 -25.31 9.68
CA VAL A 54 6.69 -25.32 8.49
C VAL A 54 7.42 -24.75 7.27
N ALA A 55 8.13 -23.62 7.40
CA ALA A 55 8.92 -23.05 6.31
C ALA A 55 10.04 -23.99 5.82
N VAL A 56 10.78 -24.59 6.76
CA VAL A 56 11.81 -25.60 6.46
C VAL A 56 11.21 -26.85 5.84
N ALA A 57 10.04 -27.30 6.31
CA ALA A 57 9.34 -28.45 5.76
C ALA A 57 8.83 -28.18 4.33
N SER A 58 8.33 -26.97 4.04
CA SER A 58 7.94 -26.58 2.68
C SER A 58 9.15 -26.46 1.74
N LEU A 59 10.30 -25.97 2.22
CA LEU A 59 11.56 -25.99 1.46
C LEU A 59 12.08 -27.41 1.25
N GLY A 60 11.91 -28.30 2.24
CA GLY A 60 12.22 -29.72 2.13
C GLY A 60 11.31 -30.44 1.13
N ALA A 61 10.02 -30.13 1.13
CA ALA A 61 9.06 -30.65 0.16
C ALA A 61 9.34 -30.13 -1.26
N LEU A 62 9.81 -28.88 -1.39
CA LEU A 62 10.32 -28.30 -2.64
C LEU A 62 11.51 -29.09 -3.18
N ALA A 63 12.52 -29.33 -2.34
CA ALA A 63 13.69 -30.11 -2.71
C ALA A 63 13.33 -31.57 -3.08
N ALA A 64 12.44 -32.20 -2.30
CA ALA A 64 11.95 -33.55 -2.58
C ALA A 64 11.14 -33.61 -3.89
N GLY A 65 10.31 -32.60 -4.16
CA GLY A 65 9.56 -32.46 -5.41
C GLY A 65 10.45 -32.27 -6.63
N LEU A 66 11.54 -31.50 -6.50
CA LEU A 66 12.57 -31.35 -7.53
C LEU A 66 13.31 -32.67 -7.80
N LEU A 67 13.70 -33.38 -6.73
CA LEU A 67 14.39 -34.67 -6.83
C LEU A 67 13.47 -35.75 -7.41
N MET A 68 12.21 -35.80 -7.01
CA MET A 68 11.20 -36.70 -7.56
C MET A 68 10.83 -36.34 -9.01
N GLY A 69 10.78 -35.06 -9.35
CA GLY A 69 10.61 -34.57 -10.72
C GLY A 69 11.77 -35.00 -11.62
N ALA A 70 13.01 -34.89 -11.13
CA ALA A 70 14.19 -35.38 -11.83
C ALA A 70 14.23 -36.91 -11.94
N ALA A 71 13.87 -37.64 -10.88
CA ALA A 71 13.82 -39.10 -10.87
C ALA A 71 12.69 -39.68 -11.73
N SER A 72 11.53 -39.01 -11.75
CA SER A 72 10.41 -39.35 -12.64
C SER A 72 10.71 -38.98 -14.08
N ALA A 73 11.40 -37.87 -14.37
CA ALA A 73 11.94 -37.57 -15.69
C ALA A 73 12.87 -38.66 -16.23
N TRP A 74 13.69 -39.19 -15.34
CA TRP A 74 14.61 -40.28 -15.64
C TRP A 74 13.88 -41.60 -15.89
N ARG A 75 12.82 -41.90 -15.10
CA ARG A 75 11.98 -43.10 -15.26
C ARG A 75 11.00 -43.02 -16.45
N LEU A 76 10.46 -41.85 -16.77
CA LEU A 76 9.43 -41.65 -17.81
C LEU A 76 10.03 -41.38 -19.20
N ARG A 77 11.11 -42.07 -19.54
CA ARG A 77 11.54 -42.34 -20.93
C ARG A 77 10.48 -43.08 -21.79
N ARG A 78 9.19 -43.09 -21.38
CA ARG A 78 8.00 -43.41 -22.19
C ARG A 78 6.79 -42.58 -21.71
N GLY A 79 6.43 -41.53 -22.45
CA GLY A 79 5.03 -41.06 -22.53
C GLY A 79 4.73 -39.60 -22.22
N LEU A 80 5.26 -39.03 -21.13
CA LEU A 80 5.03 -37.61 -20.79
C LEU A 80 6.35 -36.99 -20.32
N PRO A 81 6.87 -35.95 -21.00
CA PRO A 81 8.23 -35.52 -20.74
C PRO A 81 8.25 -34.60 -19.52
N ALA A 82 8.86 -35.10 -18.44
CA ALA A 82 8.88 -34.46 -17.12
C ALA A 82 9.46 -33.03 -17.08
N TRP A 83 10.17 -32.59 -18.12
CA TRP A 83 10.56 -31.18 -18.27
C TRP A 83 9.35 -30.23 -18.33
N ARG A 84 8.13 -30.73 -18.60
CA ARG A 84 6.90 -29.93 -18.61
C ARG A 84 6.27 -29.73 -17.23
N VAL A 85 6.47 -30.65 -16.28
CA VAL A 85 5.87 -30.60 -14.92
C VAL A 85 6.84 -30.14 -13.84
N ALA A 86 8.14 -30.42 -13.99
CA ALA A 86 9.18 -29.94 -13.08
C ALA A 86 9.21 -28.41 -12.88
N PRO A 87 9.12 -27.56 -13.93
CA PRO A 87 9.15 -26.11 -13.73
C PRO A 87 7.90 -25.59 -13.01
N LEU A 88 6.74 -26.24 -13.21
CA LEU A 88 5.50 -25.87 -12.52
C LEU A 88 5.60 -26.15 -11.01
N LEU A 89 6.09 -27.33 -10.62
CA LEU A 89 6.29 -27.68 -9.21
C LEU A 89 7.35 -26.79 -8.54
N MET A 90 8.44 -26.50 -9.26
CA MET A 90 9.47 -25.57 -8.78
C MET A 90 8.93 -24.16 -8.57
N ALA A 91 8.13 -23.66 -9.52
CA ALA A 91 7.47 -22.36 -9.40
C ALA A 91 6.50 -22.33 -8.21
N CYS A 92 5.63 -23.34 -8.07
CA CYS A 92 4.69 -23.41 -6.95
C CYS A 92 5.39 -23.38 -5.61
N ALA A 93 6.44 -24.17 -5.47
CA ALA A 93 7.13 -24.30 -4.20
C ALA A 93 8.02 -23.08 -3.90
N ALA A 94 8.66 -22.47 -4.91
CA ALA A 94 9.41 -21.23 -4.72
C ALA A 94 8.49 -20.11 -4.24
N VAL A 95 7.29 -20.03 -4.80
CA VAL A 95 6.28 -19.06 -4.40
C VAL A 95 5.75 -19.30 -2.98
N LEU A 96 5.51 -20.56 -2.60
CA LEU A 96 5.16 -20.92 -1.21
C LEU A 96 6.26 -20.52 -0.22
N ALA A 97 7.53 -20.76 -0.56
CA ALA A 97 8.67 -20.38 0.27
C ALA A 97 8.78 -18.85 0.40
N CYS A 98 8.65 -18.10 -0.70
CA CYS A 98 8.63 -16.63 -0.68
C CYS A 98 7.47 -16.09 0.18
N GLY A 99 6.27 -16.67 0.04
CA GLY A 99 5.12 -16.36 0.87
C GLY A 99 5.46 -16.52 2.35
N MET A 100 5.91 -17.70 2.78
CA MET A 100 6.24 -17.94 4.18
C MET A 100 7.35 -17.04 4.73
N LEU A 101 8.37 -16.72 3.92
CA LEU A 101 9.42 -15.78 4.31
C LEU A 101 8.86 -14.36 4.55
N SER A 102 7.93 -13.89 3.72
CA SER A 102 7.30 -12.57 3.90
C SER A 102 6.54 -12.49 5.23
N TRP A 103 5.85 -13.56 5.62
CA TRP A 103 5.15 -13.65 6.90
C TRP A 103 6.08 -13.74 8.10
N GLN A 104 7.22 -14.42 7.95
CA GLN A 104 8.25 -14.41 9.00
C GLN A 104 8.86 -13.02 9.20
N VAL A 105 9.07 -12.27 8.11
CA VAL A 105 9.55 -10.87 8.21
C VAL A 105 8.52 -10.03 8.96
N LEU A 106 7.22 -10.15 8.62
CA LEU A 106 6.13 -9.46 9.31
C LEU A 106 6.07 -9.79 10.81
N ALA A 107 6.20 -11.07 11.17
CA ALA A 107 6.21 -11.51 12.56
C ALA A 107 7.44 -10.99 13.32
N GLN A 108 8.61 -10.96 12.68
CA GLN A 108 9.82 -10.38 13.25
C GLN A 108 9.69 -8.87 13.47
N ASP A 109 9.09 -8.15 12.50
CA ASP A 109 8.89 -6.70 12.59
C ASP A 109 7.94 -6.34 13.73
N ASN A 110 6.83 -7.07 13.87
CA ASN A 110 5.93 -6.92 15.02
C ASN A 110 6.63 -7.21 16.35
N ALA A 111 7.40 -8.29 16.44
CA ALA A 111 8.12 -8.64 17.67
C ALA A 111 9.21 -7.62 18.03
N LEU A 112 9.93 -7.08 17.04
CA LEU A 112 10.92 -6.03 17.23
C LEU A 112 10.28 -4.74 17.73
N LEU A 113 9.21 -4.30 17.06
CA LEU A 113 8.51 -3.07 17.43
C LEU A 113 7.88 -3.18 18.83
N GLN A 114 7.29 -4.35 19.15
CA GLN A 114 6.74 -4.61 20.48
C GLN A 114 7.81 -4.52 21.57
N ARG A 115 9.00 -5.11 21.36
CA ARG A 115 10.12 -5.00 22.30
C ARG A 115 10.62 -3.56 22.48
N GLN A 116 10.62 -2.78 21.41
CA GLN A 116 11.01 -1.36 21.47
C GLN A 116 10.00 -0.53 22.27
N LEU A 117 8.70 -0.77 22.06
CA LEU A 117 7.63 -0.14 22.84
C LEU A 117 7.69 -0.50 24.34
N GLU A 118 8.13 -1.72 24.67
CA GLU A 118 8.35 -2.15 26.07
C GLU A 118 9.54 -1.43 26.73
N GLN A 119 10.53 -0.99 25.94
CA GLN A 119 11.68 -0.24 26.44
C GLN A 119 11.38 1.26 26.59
N GLY A 120 10.41 1.80 25.86
CA GLY A 120 10.02 3.19 25.94
C GLY A 120 9.18 3.68 24.75
N PRO A 121 8.80 4.97 24.73
CA PRO A 121 8.09 5.55 23.59
C PRO A 121 8.97 5.52 22.34
N VAL A 122 8.37 5.18 21.20
CA VAL A 122 9.08 5.05 19.91
C VAL A 122 8.78 6.25 19.02
N GLN A 123 9.77 6.65 18.22
CA GLN A 123 9.60 7.73 17.26
C GLN A 123 8.89 7.23 16.00
N LEU A 124 7.82 7.91 15.61
CA LEU A 124 6.97 7.58 14.49
C LEU A 124 6.84 8.79 13.56
N GLU A 125 7.11 8.59 12.28
CA GLU A 125 6.81 9.58 11.24
C GLU A 125 5.40 9.34 10.71
N LEU A 126 4.52 10.33 10.82
CA LEU A 126 3.16 10.24 10.28
C LEU A 126 3.20 10.33 8.75
N ALA A 127 2.77 9.25 8.10
CA ALA A 127 2.79 9.12 6.65
C ALA A 127 1.44 9.49 6.00
N GLY A 128 0.35 9.49 6.79
CA GLY A 128 -0.99 9.80 6.31
C GLY A 128 -1.78 10.57 7.36
N ASP A 129 -2.70 11.41 6.88
CA ASP A 129 -3.52 12.25 7.74
C ASP A 129 -4.46 11.43 8.62
N PRO A 130 -4.84 11.97 9.80
CA PRO A 130 -5.84 11.34 10.64
C PRO A 130 -7.17 11.19 9.90
N SER A 131 -7.65 9.95 9.86
CA SER A 131 -8.95 9.60 9.27
C SER A 131 -9.92 9.18 10.38
N PRO A 132 -11.15 9.72 10.41
CA PRO A 132 -12.14 9.33 11.41
C PRO A 132 -12.60 7.89 11.17
N ARG A 133 -12.67 7.11 12.25
CA ARG A 133 -13.21 5.74 12.25
C ARG A 133 -14.12 5.57 13.47
N ALA A 134 -14.98 4.55 13.44
CA ALA A 134 -15.88 4.23 14.56
C ALA A 134 -15.14 4.02 15.91
N SER A 135 -13.87 3.64 15.86
CA SER A 135 -13.02 3.39 17.04
C SER A 135 -12.13 4.58 17.44
N GLY A 136 -12.31 5.75 16.83
CA GLY A 136 -11.43 6.91 16.99
C GLY A 136 -10.69 7.28 15.70
N GLN A 137 -9.73 8.19 15.79
CA GLN A 137 -8.93 8.60 14.63
C GLN A 137 -7.82 7.61 14.35
N VAL A 138 -7.54 7.36 13.07
CA VAL A 138 -6.45 6.49 12.63
C VAL A 138 -5.54 7.20 11.64
N SER A 139 -4.25 7.16 11.89
CA SER A 139 -3.20 7.64 10.97
C SER A 139 -2.32 6.49 10.51
N ALA A 140 -1.75 6.62 9.31
CA ALA A 140 -0.65 5.76 8.89
C ALA A 140 0.66 6.35 9.42
N ALA A 141 1.53 5.51 10.00
CA ALA A 141 2.82 5.94 10.50
C ALA A 141 3.93 4.97 10.08
N LEU A 142 5.15 5.49 10.06
CA LEU A 142 6.37 4.77 9.78
C LEU A 142 7.23 4.80 11.03
N TRP A 143 7.54 3.61 11.54
CA TRP A 143 8.61 3.46 12.52
C TRP A 143 9.92 3.20 11.77
N GLN A 144 10.98 3.91 12.17
CA GLN A 144 12.31 3.71 11.64
C GLN A 144 13.22 3.20 12.76
N GLY A 145 13.53 1.90 12.73
CA GLY A 145 14.62 1.34 13.52
C GLY A 145 15.98 1.47 12.81
N ASP A 146 17.06 1.05 13.46
CA ASP A 146 18.44 1.18 12.95
C ASP A 146 18.65 0.67 11.51
N ARG A 147 17.96 -0.40 11.13
CA ARG A 147 18.12 -1.04 9.80
C ARG A 147 16.81 -1.45 9.14
N ARG A 148 15.66 -1.12 9.72
CA ARG A 148 14.35 -1.50 9.18
C ARG A 148 13.36 -0.35 9.31
N LYS A 149 12.54 -0.19 8.27
CA LYS A 149 11.38 0.69 8.26
C LYS A 149 10.13 -0.17 8.29
N VAL A 150 9.24 0.10 9.22
CA VAL A 150 8.00 -0.66 9.39
C VAL A 150 6.84 0.31 9.32
N SER A 151 5.90 0.04 8.41
CA SER A 151 4.65 0.79 8.33
C SER A 151 3.65 0.20 9.33
N LEU A 152 2.98 1.06 10.09
CA LEU A 152 1.93 0.68 11.03
C LEU A 152 0.75 1.64 10.97
N ARG A 153 -0.40 1.18 11.46
CA ARG A 153 -1.52 2.06 11.75
C ARG A 153 -1.44 2.52 13.19
N VAL A 154 -1.74 3.79 13.42
CA VAL A 154 -1.75 4.40 14.75
C VAL A 154 -3.19 4.74 15.08
N LEU A 155 -3.74 4.08 16.11
CA LEU A 155 -5.04 4.39 16.66
C LEU A 155 -4.87 5.36 17.82
N TRP A 156 -5.44 6.54 17.66
CA TRP A 156 -5.34 7.62 18.62
C TRP A 156 -6.45 7.52 19.70
N PRO A 157 -6.20 8.01 20.92
CA PRO A 157 -7.23 8.12 21.96
C PRO A 157 -8.47 8.90 21.49
N HIS A 158 -9.63 8.60 22.06
CA HIS A 158 -10.83 9.42 21.84
C HIS A 158 -10.55 10.85 22.34
N ASP A 159 -11.05 11.84 21.61
CA ASP A 159 -10.85 13.28 21.86
C ASP A 159 -9.42 13.83 21.68
N SER A 160 -8.52 13.07 21.06
CA SER A 160 -7.21 13.60 20.65
C SER A 160 -7.29 14.28 19.28
N GLN A 161 -6.50 15.35 19.11
CA GLN A 161 -6.25 16.00 17.83
C GLN A 161 -4.84 15.64 17.35
N PRO A 162 -4.66 14.47 16.70
CA PRO A 162 -3.35 14.05 16.23
C PRO A 162 -2.83 14.97 15.11
N PRO A 163 -1.50 15.13 15.02
CA PRO A 163 -0.91 15.95 13.98
C PRO A 163 -1.09 15.34 12.59
N ALA A 164 -0.96 16.18 11.57
CA ALA A 164 -1.13 15.79 10.18
C ALA A 164 0.05 14.94 9.65
N ALA A 165 -0.09 14.39 8.45
CA ALA A 165 1.02 13.74 7.77
C ALA A 165 2.23 14.68 7.62
N GLY A 166 3.43 14.12 7.79
CA GLY A 166 4.70 14.85 7.72
C GLY A 166 5.24 15.31 9.07
N HIS A 167 4.51 15.05 10.17
CA HIS A 167 4.98 15.24 11.54
C HIS A 167 5.61 13.99 12.14
N VAL A 168 6.43 14.18 13.16
CA VAL A 168 7.10 13.13 13.91
C VAL A 168 6.63 13.18 15.35
N VAL A 169 6.18 12.04 15.85
CA VAL A 169 5.66 11.90 17.21
C VAL A 169 6.48 10.85 17.96
N LEU A 170 6.74 11.07 19.23
CA LEU A 170 7.10 10.00 20.15
C LEU A 170 5.82 9.42 20.70
N ALA A 171 5.55 8.14 20.44
CA ALA A 171 4.34 7.48 20.91
C ALA A 171 4.68 6.23 21.71
N GLY A 172 4.05 6.10 22.87
CA GLY A 172 4.01 4.88 23.67
C GLY A 172 2.62 4.26 23.63
N GLY A 173 2.55 2.94 23.75
CA GLY A 173 1.28 2.25 23.71
C GLY A 173 1.42 0.75 23.52
N ARG A 174 0.34 0.12 23.08
CA ARG A 174 0.27 -1.32 22.84
C ARG A 174 0.13 -1.61 21.37
N LEU A 175 1.03 -2.43 20.82
CA LEU A 175 0.89 -2.93 19.46
C LEU A 175 -0.13 -4.07 19.44
N LEU A 176 -1.17 -3.90 18.63
CA LEU A 176 -2.10 -4.96 18.30
C LEU A 176 -1.65 -5.62 16.99
N PRO A 177 -1.52 -6.96 16.98
CA PRO A 177 -1.28 -7.68 15.74
C PRO A 177 -2.46 -7.49 14.77
N LEU A 178 -2.23 -7.78 13.49
CA LEU A 178 -3.29 -7.76 12.48
C LEU A 178 -4.45 -8.67 12.93
N LYS A 179 -5.67 -8.18 12.78
CA LYS A 179 -6.84 -9.02 13.02
C LYS A 179 -6.94 -10.08 11.92
N THR A 180 -7.58 -11.19 12.20
CA THR A 180 -7.80 -12.29 11.25
C THR A 180 -9.04 -12.08 10.38
N ASP A 181 -9.63 -10.88 10.43
CA ASP A 181 -10.77 -10.45 9.63
C ASP A 181 -10.34 -9.82 8.30
N ASP A 182 -11.31 -9.52 7.42
CA ASP A 182 -11.06 -8.84 6.14
C ASP A 182 -10.36 -7.50 6.31
N ALA A 183 -10.62 -6.81 7.42
CA ALA A 183 -9.97 -5.54 7.74
C ALA A 183 -8.47 -5.71 8.01
N GLY A 184 -8.07 -6.76 8.73
CA GLY A 184 -6.68 -7.12 8.92
C GLY A 184 -6.02 -7.56 7.61
N ARG A 185 -6.72 -8.31 6.76
CA ARG A 185 -6.20 -8.70 5.43
C ARG A 185 -5.92 -7.49 4.56
N SER A 186 -6.85 -6.53 4.52
CA SER A 186 -6.66 -5.26 3.82
C SER A 186 -5.48 -4.46 4.39
N CYS A 187 -5.29 -4.45 5.71
CA CYS A 187 -4.14 -3.78 6.32
C CYS A 187 -2.81 -4.43 5.90
N HIS A 188 -2.76 -5.76 5.83
CA HIS A 188 -1.58 -6.49 5.36
C HIS A 188 -1.27 -6.18 3.88
N GLN A 189 -2.28 -6.18 3.01
CA GLN A 189 -2.12 -5.84 1.58
C GLN A 189 -1.67 -4.39 1.37
N GLN A 190 -2.00 -3.49 2.31
CA GLN A 190 -1.51 -2.11 2.33
C GLN A 190 -0.08 -1.98 2.94
N GLY A 191 0.52 -3.10 3.35
CA GLY A 191 1.89 -3.16 3.89
C GLY A 191 2.02 -2.78 5.36
N TYR A 192 0.92 -2.76 6.13
CA TYR A 192 0.98 -2.48 7.57
C TYR A 192 1.33 -3.72 8.38
N ALA A 193 2.27 -3.58 9.32
CA ALA A 193 2.67 -4.64 10.23
C ALA A 193 1.65 -4.90 11.35
N GLY A 194 0.97 -3.85 11.81
CA GLY A 194 0.02 -3.94 12.91
C GLY A 194 -0.63 -2.59 13.20
N THR A 195 -1.41 -2.54 14.29
CA THR A 195 -2.06 -1.31 14.77
C THR A 195 -1.53 -0.96 16.16
N LEU A 196 -0.81 0.15 16.28
CA LEU A 196 -0.40 0.71 17.57
C LEU A 196 -1.56 1.48 18.18
N VAL A 197 -2.04 1.05 19.34
CA VAL A 197 -2.97 1.81 20.17
C VAL A 197 -2.17 2.71 21.08
N VAL A 198 -2.21 4.01 20.82
CA VAL A 198 -1.42 5.01 21.54
C VAL A 198 -2.09 5.32 22.87
N SER A 199 -1.31 5.30 23.95
CA SER A 199 -1.74 5.75 25.28
C SER A 199 -1.11 7.08 25.67
N GLN A 200 0.11 7.34 25.21
CA GLN A 200 0.87 8.54 25.48
C GLN A 200 1.62 8.95 24.23
N TRP A 201 1.63 10.25 23.93
CA TRP A 201 2.38 10.76 22.79
C TRP A 201 2.81 12.21 23.00
N GLU A 202 3.88 12.58 22.30
CA GLU A 202 4.43 13.93 22.27
C GLU A 202 4.87 14.24 20.83
N GLU A 203 4.49 15.40 20.32
CA GLU A 203 4.96 15.87 19.02
C GLU A 203 6.40 16.38 19.13
N ARG A 204 7.27 15.91 18.24
CA ARG A 204 8.69 16.31 18.18
C ARG A 204 9.00 17.28 17.04
N GLY A 205 8.00 17.60 16.22
CA GLY A 205 8.10 18.51 15.08
C GLY A 205 7.97 17.77 13.75
N CYS A 206 8.57 18.32 12.69
CA CYS A 206 8.40 17.79 11.35
C CYS A 206 9.40 16.67 11.01
N ALA A 207 9.02 15.82 10.05
CA ALA A 207 9.87 14.79 9.46
C ALA A 207 11.16 15.38 8.89
N THR A 208 12.13 14.54 8.55
CA THR A 208 13.35 14.99 7.87
C THR A 208 13.17 14.98 6.35
N GLY A 209 14.05 15.69 5.63
CA GLY A 209 14.05 15.74 4.17
C GLY A 209 12.92 16.59 3.57
N LEU A 210 12.55 16.30 2.32
CA LEU A 210 11.58 17.09 1.57
C LEU A 210 10.20 17.14 2.23
N ARG A 211 9.76 16.03 2.84
CA ARG A 211 8.48 16.00 3.57
C ARG A 211 8.48 17.02 4.71
N GLY A 212 9.53 17.00 5.53
CA GLY A 212 9.73 17.94 6.62
C GLY A 212 9.71 19.41 6.23
N LEU A 213 10.26 19.74 5.07
CA LEU A 213 10.26 21.12 4.57
C LEU A 213 8.88 21.58 4.09
N VAL A 214 8.09 20.65 3.55
CA VAL A 214 6.74 20.94 3.04
C VAL A 214 5.70 20.95 4.15
N THR A 215 5.90 20.20 5.24
CA THR A 215 4.95 20.11 6.36
C THR A 215 4.55 21.49 6.93
N PRO A 216 5.48 22.39 7.31
CA PRO A 216 5.11 23.70 7.85
C PRO A 216 4.36 24.58 6.84
N LEU A 217 4.73 24.50 5.56
CA LEU A 217 4.04 25.24 4.49
C LEU A 217 2.61 24.73 4.32
N ARG A 218 2.43 23.41 4.37
CA ARG A 218 1.12 22.76 4.30
C ARG A 218 0.27 23.17 5.50
N ASP A 219 0.82 23.14 6.70
CA ASP A 219 0.09 23.51 7.93
C ASP A 219 -0.33 24.98 7.90
N ALA A 220 0.58 25.88 7.53
CA ALA A 220 0.26 27.30 7.37
C ALA A 220 -0.80 27.55 6.28
N SER A 221 -0.80 26.74 5.21
CA SER A 221 -1.81 26.82 4.16
C SER A 221 -3.16 26.30 4.65
N MET A 222 -3.17 25.19 5.38
CA MET A 222 -4.38 24.63 6.01
C MET A 222 -5.00 25.63 6.99
N GLU A 223 -4.19 26.29 7.82
CA GLU A 223 -4.66 27.30 8.77
C GLU A 223 -5.34 28.47 8.06
N ARG A 224 -4.70 29.03 7.02
CA ARG A 224 -5.28 30.12 6.21
C ARG A 224 -6.55 29.71 5.49
N ILE A 225 -6.60 28.49 4.97
CA ILE A 225 -7.81 27.96 4.33
C ILE A 225 -8.92 27.80 5.37
N GLY A 226 -8.61 27.26 6.55
CA GLY A 226 -9.57 27.11 7.64
C GLY A 226 -10.18 28.43 8.10
N GLN A 227 -9.41 29.52 8.09
CA GLN A 227 -9.89 30.88 8.42
C GLN A 227 -10.95 31.41 7.43
N LEU A 228 -10.98 30.92 6.19
CA LEU A 228 -12.02 31.30 5.22
C LEU A 228 -13.39 30.78 5.63
N GLY A 229 -13.43 29.64 6.32
CA GLY A 229 -14.66 28.98 6.75
C GLY A 229 -15.54 28.46 5.61
N GLY A 230 -16.56 27.68 5.99
CA GLY A 230 -17.58 27.16 5.08
C GLY A 230 -17.09 26.13 4.06
N ASP A 231 -17.99 25.74 3.15
CA ASP A 231 -17.77 24.69 2.15
C ASP A 231 -16.63 25.01 1.17
N ALA A 232 -16.41 26.29 0.87
CA ALA A 232 -15.33 26.73 0.00
C ALA A 232 -13.94 26.43 0.59
N ALA A 233 -13.77 26.56 1.92
CA ALA A 233 -12.54 26.18 2.60
C ALA A 233 -12.30 24.67 2.53
N GLY A 234 -13.36 23.87 2.71
CA GLY A 234 -13.29 22.42 2.57
C GLY A 234 -12.87 21.98 1.17
N LEU A 235 -13.47 22.59 0.14
CA LEU A 235 -13.13 22.32 -1.26
C LEU A 235 -11.68 22.71 -1.57
N LEU A 236 -11.23 23.90 -1.15
CA LEU A 236 -9.85 24.36 -1.34
C LEU A 236 -8.84 23.45 -0.63
N GLY A 237 -9.12 23.02 0.61
CA GLY A 237 -8.28 22.07 1.34
C GLY A 237 -8.20 20.71 0.67
N GLY A 238 -9.32 20.22 0.13
CA GLY A 238 -9.39 18.97 -0.63
C GLY A 238 -8.60 19.02 -1.93
N ILE A 239 -8.75 20.10 -2.71
CA ILE A 239 -8.12 20.26 -4.02
C ILE A 239 -6.62 20.56 -3.88
N LEU A 240 -6.25 21.56 -3.08
CA LEU A 240 -4.87 22.04 -3.01
C LEU A 240 -3.98 21.15 -2.15
N LEU A 241 -4.52 20.62 -1.05
CA LEU A 241 -3.75 19.95 -0.01
C LEU A 241 -4.12 18.47 0.16
N GLY A 242 -5.04 17.96 -0.67
CA GLY A 242 -5.52 16.58 -0.62
C GLY A 242 -6.30 16.23 0.65
N ASN A 243 -6.66 17.24 1.46
CA ASN A 243 -7.23 17.02 2.78
C ASN A 243 -8.76 17.08 2.73
N LYS A 244 -9.41 15.95 3.03
CA LYS A 244 -10.87 15.81 2.98
C LYS A 244 -11.55 16.04 4.33
N THR A 245 -10.80 16.26 5.41
CA THR A 245 -11.37 16.35 6.76
C THR A 245 -12.34 17.52 6.92
N LEU A 246 -12.11 18.63 6.19
CA LEU A 246 -12.90 19.86 6.31
C LEU A 246 -14.30 19.79 5.68
N TYR A 247 -14.57 18.85 4.76
CA TYR A 247 -15.90 18.67 4.16
C TYR A 247 -16.48 17.27 4.35
N SER A 248 -15.75 16.37 5.02
CA SER A 248 -16.23 15.01 5.29
C SER A 248 -17.50 15.06 6.14
N GLY A 249 -18.61 14.56 5.60
CA GLY A 249 -19.92 14.57 6.25
C GLY A 249 -20.74 15.86 6.09
N THR A 250 -20.34 16.79 5.21
CA THR A 250 -21.15 17.97 4.87
C THR A 250 -22.10 17.69 3.69
N GLU A 251 -23.10 18.55 3.48
CA GLU A 251 -23.99 18.51 2.30
C GLU A 251 -23.19 18.59 0.99
N LEU A 252 -22.10 19.37 0.97
CA LEU A 252 -21.21 19.47 -0.18
C LEU A 252 -20.65 18.11 -0.62
N GLU A 253 -20.27 17.23 0.31
CA GLU A 253 -19.82 15.88 -0.03
C GLU A 253 -20.94 15.07 -0.69
N GLN A 254 -22.17 15.20 -0.17
CA GLN A 254 -23.33 14.53 -0.74
C GLN A 254 -23.65 15.05 -2.14
N ASP A 255 -23.59 16.36 -2.36
CA ASP A 255 -23.79 16.98 -3.66
C ASP A 255 -22.75 16.49 -4.69
N PHE A 256 -21.47 16.42 -4.31
CA PHE A 256 -20.43 15.85 -5.18
C PHE A 256 -20.64 14.36 -5.46
N ARG A 257 -21.18 13.59 -4.52
CA ARG A 257 -21.54 12.17 -4.73
C ARG A 257 -22.74 12.02 -5.65
N VAL A 258 -23.80 12.80 -5.45
CA VAL A 258 -25.05 12.76 -6.22
C VAL A 258 -24.82 13.22 -7.66
N THR A 259 -24.01 14.26 -7.86
CA THR A 259 -23.64 14.77 -9.20
C THR A 259 -22.60 13.90 -9.91
N GLY A 260 -22.11 12.83 -9.28
CA GLY A 260 -21.10 11.94 -9.82
C GLY A 260 -19.70 12.55 -9.87
N LEU A 261 -19.48 13.76 -9.35
CA LEU A 261 -18.21 14.49 -9.37
C LEU A 261 -17.21 14.04 -8.28
N ALA A 262 -17.59 13.11 -7.41
CA ALA A 262 -16.72 12.57 -6.35
C ALA A 262 -15.39 11.98 -6.89
N HIS A 263 -15.35 11.52 -8.14
CA HIS A 263 -14.12 10.99 -8.76
C HIS A 263 -13.11 12.10 -9.12
N LEU A 264 -13.55 13.34 -9.41
CA LEU A 264 -12.65 14.49 -9.62
C LEU A 264 -11.95 14.90 -8.32
N MET A 265 -12.61 14.68 -7.17
CA MET A 265 -12.03 14.90 -5.85
C MET A 265 -11.14 13.73 -5.37
N ALA A 266 -11.31 12.54 -5.94
CA ALA A 266 -10.55 11.34 -5.60
C ALA A 266 -9.30 11.17 -6.47
N VAL A 267 -9.35 11.64 -7.72
CA VAL A 267 -8.28 11.48 -8.69
C VAL A 267 -7.77 12.87 -9.07
N SER A 268 -6.86 13.35 -8.23
CA SER A 268 -5.88 14.38 -8.56
C SER A 268 -6.23 15.86 -8.30
N GLY A 269 -6.44 16.18 -7.02
CA GLY A 269 -6.23 17.55 -6.52
C GLY A 269 -4.83 18.09 -6.89
N THR A 270 -3.79 17.24 -6.93
CA THR A 270 -2.44 17.65 -7.30
C THR A 270 -2.30 18.05 -8.78
N HIS A 271 -2.95 17.35 -9.71
CA HIS A 271 -2.89 17.76 -11.13
C HIS A 271 -3.71 19.02 -11.36
N LEU A 272 -4.87 19.15 -10.71
CA LEU A 272 -5.67 20.38 -10.78
C LEU A 272 -4.94 21.56 -10.14
N ALA A 273 -4.26 21.35 -9.01
CA ALA A 273 -3.42 22.35 -8.35
C ALA A 273 -2.22 22.74 -9.21
N VAL A 274 -1.53 21.78 -9.85
CA VAL A 274 -0.43 22.06 -10.79
C VAL A 274 -0.94 22.84 -12.00
N VAL A 275 -2.07 22.44 -12.60
CA VAL A 275 -2.69 23.17 -13.71
C VAL A 275 -3.08 24.59 -13.30
N SER A 276 -3.68 24.75 -12.11
CA SER A 276 -4.04 26.06 -11.54
C SER A 276 -2.82 26.93 -11.29
N LEU A 277 -1.71 26.34 -10.83
CA LEU A 277 -0.47 27.04 -10.52
C LEU A 277 0.26 27.46 -11.81
N ILE A 278 0.27 26.60 -12.84
CA ILE A 278 0.79 26.91 -14.17
C ILE A 278 -0.06 27.99 -14.83
N ALA A 279 -1.39 27.85 -14.81
CA ALA A 279 -2.32 28.85 -15.35
C ALA A 279 -2.16 30.18 -14.61
N GLY A 280 -2.14 30.16 -13.28
CA GLY A 280 -1.93 31.33 -12.44
C GLY A 280 -0.58 32.00 -12.68
N TRP A 281 0.48 31.23 -12.91
CA TRP A 281 1.81 31.75 -13.28
C TRP A 281 1.82 32.37 -14.69
N LEU A 282 1.18 31.73 -15.67
CA LEU A 282 1.01 32.26 -17.03
C LEU A 282 0.21 33.58 -17.01
N LEU A 283 -0.94 33.59 -16.34
CA LEU A 283 -1.78 34.78 -16.16
C LEU A 283 -1.07 35.84 -15.32
N GLY A 284 -0.22 35.44 -14.38
CA GLY A 284 0.65 36.30 -13.57
C GLY A 284 1.57 37.19 -14.41
N ARG A 285 2.01 36.68 -15.57
CA ARG A 285 2.84 37.41 -16.54
C ARG A 285 2.06 38.38 -17.44
N THR A 286 0.74 38.36 -17.41
CA THR A 286 -0.09 39.31 -18.15
C THR A 286 -0.32 40.58 -17.32
N LYS A 287 -0.67 41.71 -17.95
CA LYS A 287 -1.03 42.97 -17.26
C LYS A 287 -2.49 43.03 -16.80
N MET A 288 -3.17 41.88 -16.65
CA MET A 288 -4.60 41.87 -16.30
C MET A 288 -4.86 42.32 -14.86
N GLU A 289 -6.01 42.92 -14.57
CA GLU A 289 -6.39 43.28 -13.19
C GLU A 289 -6.70 42.02 -12.36
N ARG A 290 -6.40 42.04 -11.05
CA ARG A 290 -6.51 40.86 -10.16
C ARG A 290 -7.87 40.19 -10.22
N GLY A 291 -8.97 40.95 -10.29
CA GLY A 291 -10.33 40.42 -10.39
C GLY A 291 -10.60 39.65 -11.69
N ARG A 292 -10.11 40.15 -12.83
CA ARG A 292 -10.27 39.48 -14.13
C ARG A 292 -9.45 38.19 -14.22
N ARG A 293 -8.29 38.15 -13.55
CA ARG A 293 -7.47 36.93 -13.47
C ARG A 293 -8.17 35.82 -12.70
N SER A 294 -8.79 36.16 -11.56
CA SER A 294 -9.53 35.18 -10.75
C SER A 294 -10.74 34.61 -11.51
N VAL A 295 -11.47 35.45 -12.25
CA VAL A 295 -12.60 35.00 -13.09
C VAL A 295 -12.12 34.10 -14.23
N LEU A 296 -11.02 34.44 -14.89
CA LEU A 296 -10.44 33.60 -15.96
C LEU A 296 -9.92 32.26 -15.45
N LEU A 297 -9.31 32.23 -14.27
CA LEU A 297 -8.90 30.99 -13.63
C LEU A 297 -10.10 30.11 -13.29
N ALA A 298 -11.19 30.69 -12.81
CA ALA A 298 -12.44 29.98 -12.51
C ALA A 298 -13.17 29.47 -13.77
N LEU A 299 -12.89 30.04 -14.96
CA LEU A 299 -13.45 29.58 -16.23
C LEU A 299 -12.57 28.54 -16.95
N LEU A 300 -11.28 28.48 -16.61
CA LEU A 300 -10.30 27.53 -17.19
C LEU A 300 -10.24 26.19 -16.46
N LEU A 301 -10.78 26.15 -15.23
CA LEU A 301 -10.88 24.98 -14.35
C LEU A 301 -12.33 24.50 -14.30
#